data_AF-A0A2Z6SHI1-F1
#
_entry.id   AF-A0A2Z6SHI1-F1
#
_cell.length_a   1.000
_cell.length_b   1.000
_cell.length_c   1.000
_cell.angle_alpha   90.00
_cell.angle_beta   90.00
_cell.angle_gamma   90.00
#
_symmetry.space_group_name_H-M   'P 1'
#
loop_
_entity.id
_entity.type
_entity.pdbx_description
1 polymer ?
#
loop_
_entity_poly.entity_id
_entity_poly.type
_entity_poly.pdbx_seq_one_letter_code
_entity_poly.pdbx_strand_id
1 'polypeptide(L)'
;MVASSFIKIFSIVMLVALSISAQRECPSIQAENNDTEKKRFIVIFDKKVKNAAEDNYEIMKECYKIQVQNINSDEKNKVEEDKIFRRHRRAEDDHPTRNVDRIDQAKRPLNGKFIYPDSAGEGVNIFIVDGGISLTHREFGGRAKFGRAFCKGCEKEYDINKHGTIVASVAAGKTVGVARKANIIDVRVLSYKGGTTTDLIEGLSFVIHKHKNSKYKNSIVNMSLNVIPPSRALNNVVKEVTDAGIHMTVSAGNFETDACGQSPASAPSAITVGATFDTNDTIADFSNFGKCVDIFAPGVNAHGAEAYDDNGYVVFSGTSFSSPLVAGTLALLISKNGNKPPAELTKDLIKLSTKGVVKGLKHKKGTPNTFLRTPAP
;
A
#
# COMPACT_ATOMS: atom_id res chain seq x y z
N MET A 1 1.24 -68.46 31.39
CA MET A 1 0.86 -67.08 31.78
C MET A 1 1.99 -66.16 31.36
N VAL A 2 1.77 -65.26 30.41
CA VAL A 2 2.06 -63.81 30.50
C VAL A 2 1.38 -63.18 29.27
N ALA A 3 0.06 -63.00 29.37
CA ALA A 3 -0.57 -61.82 28.78
C ALA A 3 -0.30 -60.66 29.74
N SER A 4 -0.26 -59.42 29.22
CA SER A 4 -0.09 -58.16 29.98
C SER A 4 1.34 -57.60 30.12
N SER A 5 2.02 -57.32 28.99
CA SER A 5 3.09 -56.29 28.97
C SER A 5 3.33 -55.58 27.62
N PHE A 6 2.71 -56.00 26.52
CA PHE A 6 2.97 -55.37 25.20
C PHE A 6 2.11 -54.13 24.85
N ILE A 7 1.22 -53.67 25.75
CA ILE A 7 0.28 -52.55 25.47
C ILE A 7 0.66 -51.24 26.21
N LYS A 8 1.77 -51.20 26.96
CA LYS A 8 2.19 -49.98 27.69
C LYS A 8 3.50 -49.31 27.24
N ILE A 9 4.17 -49.82 26.20
CA ILE A 9 5.37 -49.15 25.63
C ILE A 9 5.08 -48.46 24.29
N PHE A 10 3.97 -48.76 23.62
CA PHE A 10 3.60 -48.08 22.36
C PHE A 10 2.92 -46.71 22.56
N SER A 11 2.50 -46.36 23.78
CA SER A 11 1.77 -45.11 24.05
C SER A 11 2.60 -43.99 24.72
N ILE A 12 3.89 -44.20 24.98
CA ILE A 12 4.77 -43.15 25.55
C ILE A 12 5.93 -42.81 24.62
N VAL A 13 6.37 -43.71 23.74
CA VAL A 13 7.35 -43.37 22.69
C VAL A 13 6.71 -42.56 21.55
N MET A 14 5.41 -42.71 21.31
CA MET A 14 4.70 -41.88 20.32
C MET A 14 4.36 -40.47 20.84
N LEU A 15 4.42 -40.21 22.16
CA LEU A 15 4.15 -38.89 22.75
C LEU A 15 5.42 -38.07 23.05
N VAL A 16 6.59 -38.71 23.09
CA VAL A 16 7.90 -38.01 23.11
C VAL A 16 8.49 -37.86 21.70
N ALA A 17 8.12 -38.72 20.74
CA ALA A 17 8.48 -38.52 19.32
C ALA A 17 7.61 -37.46 18.61
N LEU A 18 6.43 -37.14 19.13
CA LEU A 18 5.57 -36.04 18.64
C LEU A 18 5.85 -34.68 19.29
N SER A 19 6.82 -34.59 20.20
CA SER A 19 7.28 -33.33 20.81
C SER A 19 8.71 -32.94 20.45
N ILE A 20 9.38 -33.71 19.58
CA ILE A 20 10.73 -33.40 19.05
C ILE A 20 10.79 -33.41 17.50
N SER A 21 9.72 -33.82 16.79
CA SER A 21 9.66 -33.81 15.32
C SER A 21 8.84 -32.66 14.70
N ALA A 22 8.37 -31.71 15.50
CA ALA A 22 7.68 -30.49 15.03
C ALA A 22 8.63 -29.29 14.83
N GLN A 23 9.95 -29.51 14.82
CA GLN A 23 10.95 -28.51 14.51
C GLN A 23 11.93 -29.07 13.49
N ARG A 24 12.02 -28.37 12.36
CA ARG A 24 12.92 -28.60 11.21
C ARG A 24 12.44 -29.65 10.23
N GLU A 25 11.69 -29.20 9.23
CA GLU A 25 12.02 -29.38 7.80
C GLU A 25 10.99 -28.60 6.97
N CYS A 26 11.46 -27.56 6.28
CA CYS A 26 10.70 -27.02 5.15
C CYS A 26 10.53 -28.14 4.12
N PRO A 27 9.37 -28.30 3.46
CA PRO A 27 9.21 -29.34 2.45
C PRO A 27 10.28 -29.19 1.36
N SER A 28 11.09 -30.24 1.19
CA SER A 28 12.17 -30.31 0.22
C SER A 28 11.58 -30.56 -1.19
N ILE A 29 11.92 -29.68 -2.12
CA ILE A 29 11.71 -29.92 -3.55
C ILE A 29 13.00 -30.53 -4.07
N GLN A 30 12.99 -31.82 -4.39
CA GLN A 30 14.06 -32.42 -5.18
C GLN A 30 13.84 -32.08 -6.66
N ALA A 31 14.83 -31.45 -7.28
CA ALA A 31 14.90 -31.26 -8.71
C ALA A 31 15.67 -32.44 -9.32
N GLU A 32 14.97 -33.30 -10.05
CA GLU A 32 15.64 -34.10 -11.08
C GLU A 32 15.72 -33.27 -12.36
N ASN A 33 16.95 -33.10 -12.85
CA ASN A 33 17.21 -32.62 -14.18
C ASN A 33 16.58 -33.56 -15.19
N ASN A 34 15.64 -33.06 -15.98
CA ASN A 34 15.60 -33.45 -17.38
C ASN A 34 14.92 -32.39 -18.24
N ASP A 35 15.49 -32.31 -19.43
CA ASP A 35 15.25 -31.36 -20.50
C ASP A 35 13.78 -31.23 -20.91
N THR A 36 13.42 -30.03 -21.39
CA THR A 36 12.19 -29.66 -22.10
C THR A 36 10.86 -29.59 -21.32
N GLU A 37 10.11 -28.51 -21.60
CA GLU A 37 8.76 -28.12 -21.15
C GLU A 37 8.54 -27.45 -19.77
N LYS A 38 7.96 -26.23 -19.84
CA LYS A 38 7.54 -25.38 -18.70
C LYS A 38 6.60 -26.13 -17.75
N LYS A 39 7.05 -26.48 -16.55
CA LYS A 39 6.19 -27.06 -15.50
C LYS A 39 5.30 -25.98 -14.86
N ARG A 40 3.97 -26.18 -14.95
CA ARG A 40 2.94 -25.47 -14.15
C ARG A 40 2.76 -26.21 -12.82
N PHE A 41 2.62 -25.48 -11.73
CA PHE A 41 2.26 -26.05 -10.42
C PHE A 41 0.80 -25.73 -10.11
N ILE A 42 -0.02 -26.75 -9.88
CA ILE A 42 -1.38 -26.62 -9.33
C ILE A 42 -1.28 -26.94 -7.84
N VAL A 43 -1.63 -25.97 -6.98
CA VAL A 43 -1.79 -26.20 -5.54
C VAL A 43 -3.28 -26.28 -5.24
N ILE A 44 -3.74 -27.43 -4.74
CA ILE A 44 -5.11 -27.65 -4.25
C ILE A 44 -5.04 -27.71 -2.73
N PHE A 45 -5.86 -26.91 -2.04
CA PHE A 45 -6.05 -27.01 -0.59
C PHE A 45 -7.40 -27.67 -0.29
N ASP A 46 -7.39 -28.63 0.64
CA ASP A 46 -8.60 -29.30 1.16
C ASP A 46 -9.47 -28.30 1.96
N LYS A 47 -10.79 -28.45 1.82
CA LYS A 47 -11.86 -27.58 2.30
C LYS A 47 -12.02 -27.51 3.82
N LYS A 48 -11.17 -28.18 4.62
CA LYS A 48 -11.25 -28.18 6.09
C LYS A 48 -10.30 -27.25 6.85
N VAL A 49 -9.49 -26.42 6.18
CA VAL A 49 -8.57 -25.48 6.86
C VAL A 49 -9.08 -24.04 6.75
N LYS A 50 -10.20 -23.74 7.42
CA LYS A 50 -10.75 -22.37 7.51
C LYS A 50 -10.46 -21.67 8.85
N ASN A 51 -9.82 -22.36 9.81
CA ASN A 51 -9.51 -21.81 11.14
C ASN A 51 -8.01 -21.87 11.53
N ALA A 52 -7.08 -21.89 10.57
CA ALA A 52 -5.63 -21.95 10.86
C ALA A 52 -4.83 -20.79 10.25
N ALA A 53 -5.46 -19.63 10.09
CA ALA A 53 -4.77 -18.40 9.68
C ALA A 53 -4.17 -17.63 10.87
N GLU A 54 -4.44 -18.04 12.11
CA GLU A 54 -3.95 -17.38 13.33
C GLU A 54 -2.61 -17.94 13.84
N ASP A 55 -2.23 -19.17 13.48
CA ASP A 55 -1.07 -19.86 14.09
C ASP A 55 0.20 -19.95 13.20
N ASN A 56 0.18 -19.48 11.94
CA ASN A 56 1.28 -19.73 10.99
C ASN A 56 2.16 -18.51 10.65
N TYR A 57 2.00 -17.38 11.34
CA TYR A 57 2.76 -16.16 11.07
C TYR A 57 4.29 -16.33 11.27
N GLU A 58 4.73 -17.01 12.32
CA GLU A 58 6.17 -17.23 12.58
C GLU A 58 6.79 -18.29 11.64
N ILE A 59 5.99 -19.22 11.11
CA ILE A 59 6.45 -20.25 10.15
C ILE A 59 6.74 -19.62 8.78
N MET A 60 5.90 -18.68 8.33
CA MET A 60 6.12 -17.97 7.04
C MET A 60 7.36 -17.06 7.08
N LYS A 61 7.65 -16.45 8.23
CA LYS A 61 8.79 -15.56 8.47
C LYS A 61 10.14 -16.28 8.40
N GLU A 62 10.19 -17.54 8.87
CA GLU A 62 11.43 -18.32 8.88
C GLU A 62 11.68 -19.04 7.54
N CYS A 63 10.63 -19.46 6.82
CA CYS A 63 10.73 -20.02 5.47
C CYS A 63 11.34 -19.04 4.45
N TYR A 64 11.05 -17.74 4.56
CA TYR A 64 11.55 -16.73 3.63
C TYR A 64 13.04 -16.37 3.85
N LYS A 65 13.58 -16.53 5.07
CA LYS A 65 14.99 -16.26 5.37
C LYS A 65 15.93 -17.26 4.68
N ILE A 66 15.51 -18.51 4.49
CA ILE A 66 16.36 -19.61 4.03
C ILE A 66 16.59 -19.57 2.51
N GLN A 67 15.67 -18.99 1.71
CA GLN A 67 15.88 -18.83 0.27
C GLN A 67 16.87 -17.71 -0.12
N VAL A 68 17.28 -16.85 0.82
CA VAL A 68 18.01 -15.59 0.56
C VAL A 68 19.54 -15.77 0.51
N GLN A 69 20.09 -16.91 0.94
CA GLN A 69 21.55 -17.07 1.05
C GLN A 69 22.29 -17.42 -0.26
N ASN A 70 21.59 -17.79 -1.34
CA ASN A 70 22.25 -18.26 -2.58
C ASN A 70 22.48 -17.18 -3.66
N ILE A 71 22.25 -15.90 -3.38
CA ILE A 71 22.45 -14.80 -4.35
C ILE A 71 23.68 -13.94 -3.98
N ASN A 72 24.36 -14.27 -2.89
CA ASN A 72 25.17 -13.30 -2.13
C ASN A 72 26.68 -13.33 -2.38
N SER A 73 27.14 -13.87 -3.51
CA SER A 73 28.54 -13.72 -3.94
C SER A 73 28.54 -13.10 -5.32
N ASP A 74 28.37 -11.78 -5.38
CA ASP A 74 29.21 -10.90 -6.19
C ASP A 74 28.75 -9.45 -6.04
N GLU A 75 29.73 -8.55 -6.01
CA GLU A 75 29.61 -7.09 -6.10
C GLU A 75 29.37 -6.30 -4.80
N LYS A 76 30.47 -6.17 -4.04
CA LYS A 76 30.78 -4.92 -3.30
C LYS A 76 31.63 -4.02 -4.19
N ASN A 77 31.20 -2.77 -4.43
CA ASN A 77 31.96 -1.57 -4.03
C ASN A 77 31.26 -0.23 -4.37
N LYS A 78 31.39 0.69 -3.40
CA LYS A 78 31.39 2.18 -3.35
C LYS A 78 30.58 3.00 -4.36
N VAL A 79 29.80 3.98 -3.83
CA VAL A 79 29.91 5.42 -4.18
C VAL A 79 29.47 6.28 -2.98
N GLU A 80 30.22 7.37 -2.73
CA GLU A 80 30.05 8.41 -1.70
C GLU A 80 28.94 9.44 -2.01
N GLU A 81 28.58 10.20 -0.97
CA GLU A 81 27.55 11.25 -0.94
C GLU A 81 27.86 12.47 -1.82
N ASP A 82 26.85 12.99 -2.52
CA ASP A 82 26.81 14.37 -2.99
C ASP A 82 25.60 15.11 -2.39
N LYS A 83 25.85 15.88 -1.33
CA LYS A 83 24.88 16.85 -0.76
C LYS A 83 25.15 18.23 -1.38
N ILE A 84 24.63 18.45 -2.58
CA ILE A 84 24.57 19.81 -3.16
C ILE A 84 23.26 20.46 -2.70
N PHE A 85 23.39 21.63 -2.06
CA PHE A 85 22.33 22.56 -1.68
C PHE A 85 21.37 22.84 -2.86
N ARG A 86 20.30 22.06 -3.01
CA ARG A 86 19.19 22.40 -3.91
C ARG A 86 18.43 23.55 -3.27
N ARG A 87 18.55 24.77 -3.83
CA ARG A 87 17.54 25.81 -3.65
C ARG A 87 16.20 25.22 -4.12
N HIS A 88 15.29 24.91 -3.20
CA HIS A 88 13.94 24.42 -3.53
C HIS A 88 13.26 25.46 -4.41
N ARG A 89 13.07 25.15 -5.70
CA ARG A 89 12.37 26.05 -6.61
C ARG A 89 10.88 25.71 -6.61
N ARG A 90 10.08 26.66 -7.07
CA ARG A 90 8.62 26.54 -7.24
C ARG A 90 8.30 25.92 -8.58
N ALA A 91 7.37 24.97 -8.59
CA ALA A 91 6.65 24.52 -9.77
C ALA A 91 5.17 24.89 -9.66
N GLU A 92 4.50 25.03 -10.79
CA GLU A 92 3.11 25.46 -10.89
C GLU A 92 2.41 24.73 -12.04
N ASP A 93 1.18 24.31 -11.81
CA ASP A 93 0.22 23.90 -12.85
C ASP A 93 -0.94 24.90 -12.83
N ASP A 94 -1.22 25.53 -13.96
CA ASP A 94 -2.28 26.52 -14.13
C ASP A 94 -3.63 25.89 -14.55
N HIS A 95 -3.68 24.57 -14.73
CA HIS A 95 -4.89 23.83 -15.09
C HIS A 95 -4.98 22.48 -14.35
N PRO A 96 -4.81 22.43 -13.01
CA PRO A 96 -4.90 21.19 -12.27
C PRO A 96 -6.33 20.66 -12.24
N THR A 97 -6.47 19.37 -11.97
CA THR A 97 -7.77 18.80 -11.63
C THR A 97 -8.23 19.34 -10.28
N ARG A 98 -9.55 19.41 -10.05
CA ARG A 98 -10.11 20.02 -8.82
C ARG A 98 -9.64 19.36 -7.52
N ASN A 99 -9.40 18.04 -7.56
CA ASN A 99 -8.87 17.28 -6.43
C ASN A 99 -7.45 17.69 -6.06
N VAL A 100 -6.64 18.13 -7.03
CA VAL A 100 -5.26 18.59 -6.82
C VAL A 100 -5.21 20.09 -6.51
N ASP A 101 -6.02 20.91 -7.20
CA ASP A 101 -6.23 22.35 -6.90
C ASP A 101 -6.55 22.56 -5.41
N ARG A 102 -7.52 21.78 -4.88
CA ARG A 102 -7.98 21.98 -3.51
C ARG A 102 -6.88 21.79 -2.46
N ILE A 103 -5.87 20.95 -2.69
CA ILE A 103 -4.97 20.49 -1.63
C ILE A 103 -3.71 21.35 -1.45
N ASP A 104 -3.46 22.40 -2.22
CA ASP A 104 -2.37 23.36 -1.94
C ASP A 104 -2.82 24.61 -1.16
N GLN A 105 -4.14 24.82 -1.07
CA GLN A 105 -4.76 26.00 -0.47
C GLN A 105 -5.51 25.71 0.84
N ALA A 106 -5.56 26.70 1.72
CA ALA A 106 -6.25 26.58 3.02
C ALA A 106 -7.76 26.82 2.92
N LYS A 107 -8.20 27.71 2.04
CA LYS A 107 -9.60 28.16 1.94
C LYS A 107 -10.10 28.03 0.52
N ARG A 108 -11.40 27.86 0.36
CA ARG A 108 -12.12 28.04 -0.91
C ARG A 108 -12.35 29.54 -1.19
N PRO A 109 -12.68 29.95 -2.43
CA PRO A 109 -12.88 29.14 -3.64
C PRO A 109 -11.58 28.52 -4.18
N LEU A 110 -11.70 27.54 -5.07
CA LEU A 110 -10.56 26.99 -5.83
C LEU A 110 -9.94 28.10 -6.68
N ASN A 111 -8.61 28.10 -6.81
CA ASN A 111 -7.89 29.17 -7.52
C ASN A 111 -7.42 28.76 -8.92
N GLY A 112 -7.67 27.53 -9.35
CA GLY A 112 -7.26 27.01 -10.66
C GLY A 112 -5.75 26.74 -10.76
N LYS A 113 -5.04 26.65 -9.63
CA LYS A 113 -3.59 26.47 -9.59
C LYS A 113 -3.20 25.35 -8.66
N PHE A 114 -2.09 24.70 -8.97
CA PHE A 114 -1.43 23.78 -8.06
C PHE A 114 0.05 24.12 -7.96
N ILE A 115 0.45 24.62 -6.79
CA ILE A 115 1.80 25.08 -6.50
C ILE A 115 2.49 24.06 -5.59
N TYR A 116 3.65 23.57 -6.02
CA TYR A 116 4.37 22.48 -5.33
C TYR A 116 5.89 22.64 -5.45
N PRO A 117 6.68 21.97 -4.59
CA PRO A 117 8.14 21.96 -4.71
C PRO A 117 8.60 21.36 -6.05
N ASP A 118 9.60 21.96 -6.70
CA ASP A 118 10.13 21.49 -7.99
C ASP A 118 10.73 20.08 -7.94
N SER A 119 11.08 19.60 -6.74
CA SER A 119 11.45 18.21 -6.49
C SER A 119 10.32 17.24 -6.85
N ALA A 120 9.06 17.63 -6.69
CA ALA A 120 7.86 16.92 -7.14
C ALA A 120 7.83 15.40 -6.83
N GLY A 121 8.42 14.96 -5.71
CA GLY A 121 8.50 13.54 -5.34
C GLY A 121 9.66 12.75 -5.96
N GLU A 122 10.61 13.43 -6.63
CA GLU A 122 11.80 12.80 -7.19
C GLU A 122 12.56 11.96 -6.14
N GLY A 123 12.96 10.75 -6.54
CA GLY A 123 13.67 9.82 -5.65
C GLY A 123 12.78 9.11 -4.62
N VAL A 124 11.45 9.26 -4.70
CA VAL A 124 10.48 8.55 -3.85
C VAL A 124 9.79 7.44 -4.63
N ASN A 125 9.65 6.27 -4.00
CA ASN A 125 8.95 5.10 -4.51
C ASN A 125 7.55 5.00 -3.88
N ILE A 126 6.51 5.04 -4.71
CA ILE A 126 5.13 4.80 -4.27
C ILE A 126 4.71 3.40 -4.75
N PHE A 127 4.58 2.48 -3.81
CA PHE A 127 4.04 1.13 -4.03
C PHE A 127 2.52 1.22 -4.01
N ILE A 128 1.89 0.90 -5.14
CA ILE A 128 0.44 0.84 -5.26
C ILE A 128 0.06 -0.62 -5.09
N VAL A 129 -0.51 -0.95 -3.92
CA VAL A 129 -0.97 -2.29 -3.57
C VAL A 129 -2.46 -2.37 -3.90
N ASP A 130 -2.76 -2.85 -5.11
CA ASP A 130 -4.08 -2.77 -5.73
C ASP A 130 -4.31 -3.93 -6.73
N GLY A 131 -5.19 -3.76 -7.72
CA GLY A 131 -5.48 -4.75 -8.76
C GLY A 131 -4.72 -4.57 -10.08
N GLY A 132 -3.63 -3.80 -10.08
CA GLY A 132 -2.78 -3.59 -11.25
C GLY A 132 -2.77 -2.16 -11.80
N ILE A 133 -1.70 -1.83 -12.52
CA ILE A 133 -1.49 -0.53 -13.17
C ILE A 133 -1.18 -0.76 -14.64
N SER A 134 -1.81 0.01 -15.54
CA SER A 134 -1.40 0.10 -16.94
C SER A 134 -0.10 0.89 -17.03
N LEU A 135 1.03 0.18 -17.11
CA LEU A 135 2.36 0.77 -16.94
C LEU A 135 2.75 1.72 -18.08
N THR A 136 2.13 1.53 -19.25
CA THR A 136 2.38 2.26 -20.49
C THR A 136 1.63 3.59 -20.57
N HIS A 137 0.65 3.83 -19.69
CA HIS A 137 -0.13 5.05 -19.72
C HIS A 137 0.73 6.32 -19.66
N ARG A 138 0.42 7.31 -20.50
CA ARG A 138 1.25 8.51 -20.70
C ARG A 138 1.49 9.33 -19.42
N GLU A 139 0.57 9.24 -18.47
CA GLU A 139 0.68 9.87 -17.15
C GLU A 139 1.92 9.41 -16.39
N PHE A 140 2.39 8.19 -16.63
CA PHE A 140 3.54 7.64 -15.92
C PHE A 140 4.86 7.95 -16.61
N GLY A 141 4.88 8.17 -17.94
CA GLY A 141 6.09 8.53 -18.68
C GLY A 141 7.27 7.59 -18.43
N GLY A 142 6.99 6.29 -18.27
CA GLY A 142 7.98 5.24 -17.98
C GLY A 142 8.39 5.09 -16.51
N ARG A 143 7.86 5.92 -15.58
CA ARG A 143 8.12 5.85 -14.13
C ARG A 143 7.37 4.73 -13.40
N ALA A 144 6.30 4.21 -14.00
CA ALA A 144 5.60 3.04 -13.48
C ALA A 144 6.35 1.76 -13.86
N LYS A 145 6.60 0.89 -12.88
CA LYS A 145 7.28 -0.39 -13.05
C LYS A 145 6.48 -1.51 -12.40
N PHE A 146 6.49 -2.67 -13.04
CA PHE A 146 5.94 -3.88 -12.44
C PHE A 146 6.76 -4.30 -11.23
N GLY A 147 6.11 -4.50 -10.09
CA GLY A 147 6.70 -5.09 -8.90
C GLY A 147 6.54 -6.59 -8.90
N ARG A 148 5.35 -7.06 -8.48
CA ARG A 148 4.97 -8.48 -8.43
C ARG A 148 3.46 -8.64 -8.30
N ALA A 149 2.95 -9.79 -8.75
CA ALA A 149 1.57 -10.22 -8.54
C ALA A 149 1.48 -11.36 -7.52
N PHE A 150 0.45 -11.32 -6.67
CA PHE A 150 0.18 -12.26 -5.58
C PHE A 150 -1.22 -12.89 -5.68
N CYS A 151 -2.16 -12.19 -6.29
CA CYS A 151 -3.48 -12.74 -6.60
C CYS A 151 -3.41 -13.77 -7.73
N LYS A 152 -4.28 -14.78 -7.64
CA LYS A 152 -4.46 -15.75 -8.73
C LYS A 152 -5.13 -15.10 -9.94
N GLY A 153 -4.48 -15.14 -11.10
CA GLY A 153 -5.06 -14.65 -12.35
C GLY A 153 -4.99 -13.13 -12.53
N CYS A 154 -4.06 -12.45 -11.85
CA CYS A 154 -3.77 -11.02 -12.04
C CYS A 154 -2.36 -10.75 -12.58
N GLU A 155 -1.67 -11.80 -13.03
CA GLU A 155 -0.29 -11.75 -13.51
C GLU A 155 -0.19 -11.09 -14.89
N LYS A 156 -1.29 -11.00 -15.62
CA LYS A 156 -1.33 -10.47 -16.99
C LYS A 156 -1.85 -9.04 -17.04
N GLU A 157 -1.38 -8.30 -18.02
CA GLU A 157 -1.69 -6.88 -18.19
C GLU A 157 -3.15 -6.61 -18.55
N TYR A 158 -3.82 -7.51 -19.29
CA TYR A 158 -5.24 -7.34 -19.61
C TYR A 158 -6.20 -7.69 -18.45
N ASP A 159 -5.69 -8.34 -17.40
CA ASP A 159 -6.45 -8.63 -16.16
C ASP A 159 -6.36 -7.47 -15.15
N ILE A 160 -5.79 -6.33 -15.56
CA ILE A 160 -5.69 -5.11 -14.75
C ILE A 160 -7.09 -4.63 -14.38
N ASN A 161 -7.32 -4.51 -13.08
CA ASN A 161 -8.43 -3.75 -12.56
C ASN A 161 -8.19 -2.26 -12.87
N LYS A 162 -9.16 -1.62 -13.55
CA LYS A 162 -9.17 -0.17 -13.84
C LYS A 162 -8.75 0.70 -12.64
N HIS A 163 -9.07 0.23 -11.44
CA HIS A 163 -8.89 0.91 -10.18
C HIS A 163 -7.42 1.29 -9.86
N GLY A 164 -6.46 0.38 -10.01
CA GLY A 164 -5.07 0.66 -9.62
C GLY A 164 -4.40 1.72 -10.50
N THR A 165 -4.78 1.79 -11.78
CA THR A 165 -4.26 2.79 -12.73
C THR A 165 -4.67 4.21 -12.35
N ILE A 166 -5.96 4.45 -12.06
CA ILE A 166 -6.40 5.77 -11.60
C ILE A 166 -5.77 6.09 -10.23
N VAL A 167 -5.72 5.15 -9.28
CA VAL A 167 -5.09 5.36 -7.96
C VAL A 167 -3.63 5.78 -8.10
N ALA A 168 -2.86 5.09 -8.93
CA ALA A 168 -1.47 5.42 -9.23
C ALA A 168 -1.32 6.81 -9.85
N SER A 169 -2.20 7.15 -10.80
CA SER A 169 -2.16 8.45 -11.48
C SER A 169 -2.52 9.62 -10.55
N VAL A 170 -3.45 9.44 -9.62
CA VAL A 170 -3.78 10.47 -8.62
C VAL A 170 -2.60 10.69 -7.67
N ALA A 171 -1.83 9.64 -7.33
CA ALA A 171 -0.64 9.78 -6.51
C ALA A 171 0.50 10.50 -7.26
N ALA A 172 0.80 10.08 -8.50
CA ALA A 172 2.04 10.44 -9.18
C ALA A 172 1.95 10.55 -10.72
N GLY A 173 0.76 10.71 -11.29
CA GLY A 173 0.58 11.05 -12.72
C GLY A 173 1.21 12.41 -13.06
N LYS A 174 1.67 12.56 -14.30
CA LYS A 174 2.35 13.77 -14.80
C LYS A 174 1.45 15.01 -14.79
N THR A 175 0.16 14.85 -15.07
CA THR A 175 -0.79 15.98 -15.19
C THR A 175 -1.86 15.96 -14.10
N VAL A 176 -2.32 14.77 -13.69
CA VAL A 176 -3.39 14.61 -12.69
C VAL A 176 -2.90 14.26 -11.29
N GLY A 177 -1.59 14.01 -11.15
CA GLY A 177 -0.98 13.53 -9.91
C GLY A 177 -0.38 14.64 -9.04
N VAL A 178 -0.22 14.31 -7.76
CA VAL A 178 0.40 15.18 -6.76
C VAL A 178 1.93 15.15 -6.87
N ALA A 179 2.54 13.95 -6.86
CA ALA A 179 3.99 13.75 -6.90
C ALA A 179 4.48 13.40 -8.31
N ARG A 180 4.52 14.40 -9.18
CA ARG A 180 4.69 14.24 -10.64
C ARG A 180 6.04 13.65 -11.08
N LYS A 181 7.03 13.53 -10.19
CA LYS A 181 8.35 12.92 -10.42
C LYS A 181 8.61 11.67 -9.58
N ALA A 182 7.65 11.21 -8.78
CA ALA A 182 7.80 9.98 -8.01
C ALA A 182 7.80 8.74 -8.91
N ASN A 183 8.46 7.67 -8.46
CA ASN A 183 8.39 6.36 -9.08
C ASN A 183 7.14 5.62 -8.60
N ILE A 184 6.57 4.78 -9.47
CA ILE A 184 5.37 4.00 -9.15
C ILE A 184 5.72 2.52 -9.29
N ILE A 185 5.39 1.72 -8.29
CA ILE A 185 5.64 0.28 -8.29
C ILE A 185 4.31 -0.45 -8.14
N ASP A 186 3.97 -1.25 -9.15
CA ASP A 186 2.73 -2.04 -9.20
C ASP A 186 2.86 -3.32 -8.36
N VAL A 187 2.06 -3.42 -7.30
CA VAL A 187 1.98 -4.60 -6.43
C VAL A 187 0.55 -5.14 -6.49
N ARG A 188 0.37 -6.23 -7.24
CA ARG A 188 -0.98 -6.75 -7.54
C ARG A 188 -1.42 -7.76 -6.51
N VAL A 189 -2.49 -7.43 -5.81
CA VAL A 189 -3.09 -8.25 -4.76
C VAL A 189 -4.59 -8.47 -4.96
N LEU A 190 -5.19 -7.83 -5.97
CA LEU A 190 -6.56 -8.05 -6.40
C LEU A 190 -6.63 -8.46 -7.87
N SER A 191 -7.48 -9.44 -8.18
CA SER A 191 -7.94 -9.70 -9.55
C SER A 191 -9.35 -9.10 -9.75
N TYR A 192 -9.93 -9.26 -10.95
CA TYR A 192 -11.34 -8.95 -11.17
C TYR A 192 -12.30 -9.78 -10.29
N LYS A 193 -11.83 -10.91 -9.71
CA LYS A 193 -12.57 -11.73 -8.75
C LYS A 193 -12.32 -11.33 -7.29
N GLY A 194 -11.57 -10.25 -7.06
CA GLY A 194 -11.04 -9.88 -5.76
C GLY A 194 -9.70 -10.56 -5.46
N GLY A 195 -9.32 -10.54 -4.18
CA GLY A 195 -8.11 -11.16 -3.65
C GLY A 195 -8.34 -11.58 -2.19
N THR A 196 -7.31 -12.17 -1.59
CA THR A 196 -7.37 -12.68 -0.22
C THR A 196 -6.55 -11.83 0.74
N THR A 197 -6.83 -11.93 2.05
CA THR A 197 -5.98 -11.31 3.07
C THR A 197 -4.52 -11.82 2.99
N THR A 198 -4.32 -13.07 2.58
CA THR A 198 -2.98 -13.63 2.34
C THR A 198 -2.27 -12.89 1.20
N ASP A 199 -2.95 -12.65 0.07
CA ASP A 199 -2.39 -11.90 -1.06
C ASP A 199 -1.92 -10.49 -0.62
N LEU A 200 -2.70 -9.83 0.24
CA LEU A 200 -2.35 -8.52 0.83
C LEU A 200 -1.09 -8.62 1.70
N ILE A 201 -1.03 -9.61 2.60
CA ILE A 201 0.10 -9.82 3.51
C ILE A 201 1.38 -10.13 2.73
N GLU A 202 1.30 -10.99 1.72
CA GLU A 202 2.44 -11.31 0.85
C GLU A 202 2.90 -10.10 0.04
N GLY A 203 1.95 -9.31 -0.48
CA GLY A 203 2.24 -8.05 -1.16
C GLY A 203 2.99 -7.05 -0.28
N LEU A 204 2.54 -6.83 0.96
CA LEU A 204 3.21 -5.96 1.92
C LEU A 204 4.59 -6.50 2.33
N SER A 205 4.71 -7.81 2.53
CA SER A 205 5.99 -8.46 2.83
C SER A 205 7.01 -8.26 1.71
N PHE A 206 6.57 -8.36 0.45
CA PHE A 206 7.39 -8.02 -0.71
C PHE A 206 7.83 -6.56 -0.72
N VAL A 207 6.96 -5.61 -0.36
CA VAL A 207 7.34 -4.19 -0.27
C VAL A 207 8.42 -3.98 0.79
N ILE A 208 8.27 -4.58 1.98
CA ILE A 208 9.29 -4.54 3.04
C ILE A 208 10.64 -5.06 2.52
N HIS A 209 10.63 -6.22 1.87
CA HIS A 209 11.83 -6.81 1.29
C HIS A 209 12.46 -5.91 0.23
N LYS A 210 11.65 -5.39 -0.71
CA LYS A 210 12.13 -4.50 -1.77
C LYS A 210 12.72 -3.22 -1.21
N HIS A 211 12.09 -2.62 -0.20
CA HIS A 211 12.60 -1.44 0.50
C HIS A 211 13.94 -1.74 1.20
N LYS A 212 14.03 -2.83 1.96
CA LYS A 212 15.26 -3.24 2.67
C LYS A 212 16.44 -3.50 1.71
N ASN A 213 16.18 -4.00 0.51
CA ASN A 213 17.21 -4.30 -0.49
C ASN A 213 17.42 -3.20 -1.54
N SER A 214 16.63 -2.12 -1.51
CA SER A 214 16.77 -0.98 -2.42
C SER A 214 17.82 0.02 -1.91
N LYS A 215 18.60 0.59 -2.83
CA LYS A 215 19.44 1.78 -2.57
C LYS A 215 18.59 3.02 -2.28
N TYR A 216 17.37 3.07 -2.79
CA TYR A 216 16.39 4.13 -2.51
C TYR A 216 15.55 3.75 -1.29
N LYS A 217 15.74 4.48 -0.17
CA LYS A 217 15.06 4.27 1.12
C LYS A 217 13.86 5.19 1.35
N ASN A 218 13.32 5.75 0.28
CA ASN A 218 12.12 6.59 0.31
C ASN A 218 10.96 5.78 -0.24
N SER A 219 10.19 5.14 0.63
CA SER A 219 9.08 4.27 0.22
C SER A 219 7.78 4.67 0.90
N ILE A 220 6.71 4.69 0.12
CA ILE A 220 5.34 4.87 0.57
C ILE A 220 4.52 3.74 -0.03
N VAL A 221 3.63 3.13 0.76
CA VAL A 221 2.61 2.19 0.29
C VAL A 221 1.27 2.89 0.31
N ASN A 222 0.53 2.79 -0.79
CA ASN A 222 -0.89 3.13 -0.83
C ASN A 222 -1.72 1.86 -1.02
N MET A 223 -2.66 1.61 -0.10
CA MET A 223 -3.68 0.56 -0.22
C MET A 223 -5.08 1.17 -0.26
N SER A 224 -5.66 1.21 -1.46
CA SER A 224 -7.00 1.72 -1.70
C SER A 224 -8.02 0.58 -1.74
N LEU A 225 -8.04 -0.25 -0.71
CA LEU A 225 -8.86 -1.46 -0.61
C LEU A 225 -9.23 -1.74 0.86
N ASN A 226 -10.22 -2.61 1.09
CA ASN A 226 -10.70 -2.92 2.43
C ASN A 226 -10.93 -4.43 2.62
N VAL A 227 -10.70 -4.90 3.85
CA VAL A 227 -11.04 -6.24 4.37
C VAL A 227 -12.03 -6.04 5.51
N ILE A 228 -13.18 -6.72 5.41
CA ILE A 228 -14.25 -6.70 6.41
C ILE A 228 -14.58 -8.15 6.76
N PRO A 229 -14.62 -8.54 8.06
CA PRO A 229 -14.31 -7.74 9.25
C PRO A 229 -12.81 -7.41 9.38
N PRO A 230 -12.38 -6.58 10.37
CA PRO A 230 -10.97 -6.26 10.58
C PRO A 230 -10.11 -7.52 10.76
N SER A 231 -8.89 -7.47 10.24
CA SER A 231 -7.89 -8.54 10.36
C SER A 231 -6.73 -8.08 11.23
N ARG A 232 -6.54 -8.74 12.38
CA ARG A 232 -5.37 -8.50 13.26
C ARG A 232 -4.07 -8.79 12.53
N ALA A 233 -4.02 -9.88 11.75
CA ALA A 233 -2.85 -10.25 10.97
C ALA A 233 -2.48 -9.14 9.96
N LEU A 234 -3.46 -8.61 9.22
CA LEU A 234 -3.20 -7.51 8.29
C LEU A 234 -2.73 -6.24 9.01
N ASN A 235 -3.35 -5.89 10.14
CA ASN A 235 -2.93 -4.73 10.94
C ASN A 235 -1.50 -4.88 11.49
N ASN A 236 -1.09 -6.07 11.90
CA ASN A 236 0.28 -6.35 12.35
C ASN A 236 1.29 -6.16 11.22
N VAL A 237 0.99 -6.67 10.02
CA VAL A 237 1.87 -6.51 8.86
C VAL A 237 1.95 -5.05 8.42
N VAL A 238 0.85 -4.30 8.51
CA VAL A 238 0.87 -2.83 8.33
C VAL A 238 1.81 -2.16 9.34
N LYS A 239 1.81 -2.61 10.60
CA LYS A 239 2.77 -2.13 11.59
C LYS A 239 4.21 -2.46 11.19
N GLU A 240 4.49 -3.66 10.71
CA GLU A 240 5.82 -4.05 10.23
C GLU A 240 6.30 -3.21 9.04
N VAL A 241 5.40 -2.85 8.12
CA VAL A 241 5.69 -1.91 7.02
C VAL A 241 6.18 -0.59 7.60
N THR A 242 5.46 -0.04 8.57
CA THR A 242 5.83 1.24 9.21
C THR A 242 7.07 1.15 10.09
N ASP A 243 7.27 0.03 10.80
CA ASP A 243 8.47 -0.22 11.61
C ASP A 243 9.71 -0.37 10.70
N ALA A 244 9.54 -0.82 9.44
CA ALA A 244 10.60 -0.85 8.44
C ALA A 244 10.93 0.54 7.84
N GLY A 245 10.27 1.62 8.29
CA GLY A 245 10.49 2.98 7.79
C GLY A 245 9.71 3.34 6.53
N ILE A 246 8.70 2.54 6.17
CA ILE A 246 7.86 2.73 4.98
C ILE A 246 6.57 3.40 5.41
N HIS A 247 6.20 4.50 4.75
CA HIS A 247 4.93 5.18 5.05
C HIS A 247 3.75 4.40 4.49
N MET A 248 2.62 4.44 5.19
CA MET A 248 1.43 3.67 4.82
C MET A 248 0.21 4.59 4.73
N THR A 249 -0.41 4.68 3.56
CA THR A 249 -1.69 5.38 3.35
C THR A 249 -2.78 4.41 2.95
N VAL A 250 -3.95 4.52 3.57
CA VAL A 250 -5.06 3.59 3.36
C VAL A 250 -6.39 4.30 3.20
N SER A 251 -7.29 3.74 2.39
CA SER A 251 -8.66 4.24 2.28
C SER A 251 -9.47 3.98 3.55
N ALA A 252 -10.25 4.96 4.01
CA ALA A 252 -11.13 4.78 5.17
C ALA A 252 -12.31 3.83 4.92
N GLY A 253 -12.72 3.64 3.66
CA GLY A 253 -13.88 2.84 3.24
C GLY A 253 -15.07 3.67 2.78
N ASN A 254 -15.99 3.02 2.05
CA ASN A 254 -17.09 3.66 1.32
C ASN A 254 -18.47 3.15 1.77
N PHE A 255 -18.66 2.93 3.08
CA PHE A 255 -19.87 2.29 3.62
C PHE A 255 -20.68 3.19 4.56
N GLU A 256 -20.25 4.43 4.76
CA GLU A 256 -20.81 5.32 5.78
C GLU A 256 -20.81 4.70 7.20
N THR A 257 -19.73 4.00 7.56
CA THR A 257 -19.59 3.36 8.88
C THR A 257 -18.32 3.81 9.61
N ASP A 258 -18.13 3.31 10.83
CA ASP A 258 -16.87 3.49 11.57
C ASP A 258 -15.71 2.79 10.85
N ALA A 259 -14.70 3.55 10.45
CA ALA A 259 -13.50 3.05 9.77
C ALA A 259 -12.72 2.03 10.61
N CYS A 260 -12.88 2.03 11.94
CA CYS A 260 -12.31 1.00 12.81
C CYS A 260 -12.90 -0.40 12.57
N GLY A 261 -14.05 -0.49 11.90
CA GLY A 261 -14.72 -1.75 11.55
C GLY A 261 -14.10 -2.51 10.36
N GLN A 262 -12.94 -2.08 9.85
CA GLN A 262 -12.28 -2.74 8.73
C GLN A 262 -10.75 -2.59 8.73
N SER A 263 -10.05 -3.44 7.99
CA SER A 263 -8.60 -3.34 7.77
C SER A 263 -8.29 -2.99 6.31
N PRO A 264 -7.19 -2.28 6.01
CA PRO A 264 -6.18 -1.77 6.95
C PRO A 264 -6.54 -0.45 7.64
N ALA A 265 -7.74 0.11 7.44
CA ALA A 265 -8.16 1.38 8.05
C ALA A 265 -8.09 1.41 9.61
N SER A 266 -8.26 0.25 10.25
CA SER A 266 -8.12 0.09 11.71
C SER A 266 -6.68 -0.08 12.20
N ALA A 267 -5.68 -0.13 11.32
CA ALA A 267 -4.28 -0.27 11.69
C ALA A 267 -3.72 1.07 12.20
N PRO A 268 -3.35 1.23 13.49
CA PRO A 268 -3.04 2.54 14.06
C PRO A 268 -1.78 3.22 13.50
N SER A 269 -0.90 2.47 12.83
CA SER A 269 0.32 3.01 12.23
C SER A 269 0.13 3.48 10.78
N ALA A 270 -1.00 3.14 10.13
CA ALA A 270 -1.34 3.68 8.82
C ALA A 270 -1.96 5.07 8.96
N ILE A 271 -1.88 5.85 7.87
CA ILE A 271 -2.64 7.09 7.71
C ILE A 271 -3.92 6.74 6.96
N THR A 272 -5.04 6.75 7.68
CA THR A 272 -6.35 6.40 7.13
C THR A 272 -7.06 7.64 6.60
N VAL A 273 -7.50 7.57 5.35
CA VAL A 273 -7.94 8.74 4.58
C VAL A 273 -9.43 8.67 4.24
N GLY A 274 -10.19 9.62 4.77
CA GLY A 274 -11.60 9.84 4.44
C GLY A 274 -11.77 10.71 3.18
N ALA A 275 -12.97 10.67 2.58
CA ALA A 275 -13.29 11.36 1.35
C ALA A 275 -14.19 12.57 1.58
N THR A 276 -13.97 13.62 0.79
CA THR A 276 -14.82 14.82 0.73
C THR A 276 -15.25 15.10 -0.70
N PHE A 277 -16.35 15.84 -0.83
CA PHE A 277 -16.77 16.44 -2.08
C PHE A 277 -15.77 17.50 -2.53
N ASP A 278 -15.37 17.44 -3.81
CA ASP A 278 -14.48 18.40 -4.47
C ASP A 278 -15.07 19.81 -4.58
N THR A 279 -16.38 19.97 -4.41
CA THR A 279 -17.12 21.23 -4.56
C THR A 279 -17.20 22.08 -3.30
N ASN A 280 -17.25 21.48 -2.11
CA ASN A 280 -17.67 22.21 -0.90
C ASN A 280 -17.02 21.79 0.43
N ASP A 281 -16.07 20.86 0.41
CA ASP A 281 -15.39 20.27 1.59
C ASP A 281 -16.32 19.52 2.56
N THR A 282 -17.55 19.18 2.15
CA THR A 282 -18.39 18.27 2.92
C THR A 282 -17.84 16.85 2.82
N ILE A 283 -17.83 16.10 3.93
CA ILE A 283 -17.56 14.67 3.89
C ILE A 283 -18.45 14.00 2.84
N ALA A 284 -17.90 13.11 2.02
CA ALA A 284 -18.68 12.37 1.03
C ALA A 284 -19.66 11.42 1.73
N ASP A 285 -20.88 11.28 1.21
CA ASP A 285 -21.95 10.52 1.87
C ASP A 285 -21.56 9.05 2.12
N PHE A 286 -20.75 8.48 1.23
CA PHE A 286 -20.23 7.12 1.38
C PHE A 286 -19.02 7.02 2.34
N SER A 287 -18.33 8.11 2.67
CA SER A 287 -17.07 8.03 3.39
C SER A 287 -17.28 7.46 4.79
N ASN A 288 -16.51 6.44 5.12
CA ASN A 288 -16.35 6.02 6.50
C ASN A 288 -15.73 7.15 7.33
N PHE A 289 -15.94 7.07 8.64
CA PHE A 289 -15.62 8.11 9.61
C PHE A 289 -15.17 7.50 10.94
N GLY A 290 -14.98 8.33 11.96
CA GLY A 290 -14.62 7.89 13.31
C GLY A 290 -13.15 8.08 13.63
N LYS A 291 -12.75 7.59 14.81
CA LYS A 291 -11.42 7.82 15.40
C LYS A 291 -10.27 7.18 14.64
N CYS A 292 -10.55 6.18 13.79
CA CYS A 292 -9.53 5.54 12.96
C CYS A 292 -9.24 6.31 11.67
N VAL A 293 -9.99 7.39 11.36
CA VAL A 293 -9.64 8.31 10.26
C VAL A 293 -8.65 9.35 10.80
N ASP A 294 -7.56 9.60 10.08
CA ASP A 294 -6.56 10.61 10.45
C ASP A 294 -6.77 11.94 9.73
N ILE A 295 -7.14 11.85 8.44
CA ILE A 295 -7.20 13.00 7.53
C ILE A 295 -8.24 12.79 6.43
N PHE A 296 -8.80 13.89 5.93
CA PHE A 296 -9.66 13.91 4.76
C PHE A 296 -8.93 14.50 3.57
N ALA A 297 -9.25 14.00 2.38
CA ALA A 297 -8.86 14.62 1.11
C ALA A 297 -10.05 14.60 0.13
N PRO A 298 -9.99 15.33 -0.99
CA PRO A 298 -10.97 15.18 -2.06
C PRO A 298 -11.05 13.72 -2.53
N GLY A 299 -12.25 13.19 -2.70
CA GLY A 299 -12.46 11.80 -3.13
C GLY A 299 -13.64 11.60 -4.06
N VAL A 300 -14.40 12.66 -4.34
CA VAL A 300 -15.50 12.65 -5.30
C VAL A 300 -15.02 13.31 -6.59
N ASN A 301 -15.42 12.75 -7.74
CA ASN A 301 -15.01 13.21 -9.07
C ASN A 301 -13.48 13.30 -9.23
N ALA A 302 -12.76 12.30 -8.74
CA ALA A 302 -11.33 12.21 -8.95
C ALA A 302 -11.06 11.84 -10.42
N HIS A 303 -10.36 12.73 -11.12
CA HIS A 303 -9.89 12.49 -12.48
C HIS A 303 -8.56 11.75 -12.45
N GLY A 304 -8.40 10.75 -13.32
CA GLY A 304 -7.11 10.10 -13.51
C GLY A 304 -7.05 9.19 -14.74
N ALA A 305 -5.92 8.51 -14.88
CA ALA A 305 -5.61 7.64 -16.01
C ALA A 305 -6.58 6.46 -16.13
N GLU A 306 -6.97 6.14 -17.36
CA GLU A 306 -7.68 4.92 -17.68
C GLU A 306 -6.71 3.75 -17.89
N ALA A 307 -7.14 2.52 -17.61
CA ALA A 307 -6.29 1.34 -17.77
C ALA A 307 -6.18 0.82 -19.21
N TYR A 308 -7.19 1.05 -20.07
CA TYR A 308 -7.31 0.40 -21.38
C TYR A 308 -6.96 1.30 -22.58
N ASP A 309 -6.74 2.58 -22.34
CA ASP A 309 -6.24 3.53 -23.31
C ASP A 309 -5.09 4.30 -22.65
N ASP A 310 -3.88 4.19 -23.22
CA ASP A 310 -2.68 4.89 -22.70
C ASP A 310 -2.81 6.43 -22.72
N ASN A 311 -3.84 6.95 -23.38
CA ASN A 311 -4.21 8.36 -23.43
C ASN A 311 -5.55 8.68 -22.76
N GLY A 312 -6.25 7.67 -22.26
CA GLY A 312 -7.61 7.78 -21.73
C GLY A 312 -7.65 8.34 -20.32
N TYR A 313 -8.77 8.99 -19.97
CA TYR A 313 -9.00 9.47 -18.61
C TYR A 313 -10.40 9.06 -18.17
N VAL A 314 -10.50 8.72 -16.90
CA VAL A 314 -11.74 8.34 -16.24
C VAL A 314 -11.95 9.16 -14.98
N VAL A 315 -13.20 9.22 -14.53
CA VAL A 315 -13.60 9.90 -13.30
C VAL A 315 -14.25 8.88 -12.37
N PHE A 316 -13.75 8.78 -11.15
CA PHE A 316 -14.34 7.92 -10.12
C PHE A 316 -14.47 8.63 -8.78
N SER A 317 -15.28 8.04 -7.89
CA SER A 317 -15.49 8.55 -6.54
C SER A 317 -15.27 7.44 -5.51
N GLY A 318 -14.62 7.77 -4.40
CA GLY A 318 -14.26 6.83 -3.36
C GLY A 318 -13.10 7.32 -2.49
N THR A 319 -13.04 6.84 -1.25
CA THR A 319 -11.86 7.01 -0.36
C THR A 319 -10.57 6.45 -0.98
N SER A 320 -10.71 5.49 -1.91
CA SER A 320 -9.65 4.99 -2.77
C SER A 320 -8.90 6.06 -3.57
N PHE A 321 -9.54 7.21 -3.86
CA PHE A 321 -8.92 8.31 -4.60
C PHE A 321 -8.49 9.47 -3.69
N SER A 322 -8.95 9.47 -2.44
CA SER A 322 -8.44 10.37 -1.40
C SER A 322 -7.09 9.89 -0.84
N SER A 323 -6.96 8.59 -0.57
CA SER A 323 -5.73 7.97 -0.09
C SER A 323 -4.47 8.29 -0.94
N PRO A 324 -4.50 8.16 -2.29
CA PRO A 324 -3.33 8.47 -3.11
C PRO A 324 -2.94 9.95 -3.12
N LEU A 325 -3.85 10.89 -2.85
CA LEU A 325 -3.48 12.31 -2.68
C LEU A 325 -2.57 12.49 -1.45
N VAL A 326 -2.84 11.75 -0.37
CA VAL A 326 -1.98 11.73 0.81
C VAL A 326 -0.64 11.06 0.49
N ALA A 327 -0.65 9.93 -0.22
CA ALA A 327 0.58 9.26 -0.65
C ALA A 327 1.49 10.20 -1.47
N GLY A 328 0.92 10.89 -2.46
CA GLY A 328 1.65 11.87 -3.24
C GLY A 328 2.14 13.06 -2.40
N THR A 329 1.35 13.52 -1.43
CA THR A 329 1.78 14.59 -0.51
C THR A 329 2.97 14.17 0.35
N LEU A 330 2.98 12.93 0.85
CA LEU A 330 4.14 12.39 1.56
C LEU A 330 5.38 12.34 0.66
N ALA A 331 5.22 11.98 -0.62
CA ALA A 331 6.34 12.01 -1.57
C ALA A 331 6.88 13.44 -1.80
N LEU A 332 6.00 14.45 -1.86
CA LEU A 332 6.42 15.86 -1.89
C LEU A 332 7.22 16.22 -0.62
N LEU A 333 6.72 15.85 0.56
CA LEU A 333 7.41 16.11 1.83
C LEU A 333 8.77 15.42 1.92
N ILE A 334 8.87 14.15 1.52
CA ILE A 334 10.12 13.39 1.53
C ILE A 334 11.14 13.98 0.56
N SER A 335 10.73 14.27 -0.68
CA SER A 335 11.65 14.84 -1.67
C SER A 335 12.10 16.26 -1.32
N LYS A 336 11.29 17.01 -0.56
CA LYS A 336 11.61 18.37 -0.10
C LYS A 336 12.49 18.37 1.14
N ASN A 337 12.09 17.63 2.18
CA ASN A 337 12.61 17.77 3.54
C ASN A 337 13.41 16.56 4.02
N GLY A 338 13.57 15.52 3.20
CA GLY A 338 14.13 14.24 3.58
C GLY A 338 13.12 13.29 4.20
N ASN A 339 13.45 12.00 4.22
CA ASN A 339 12.60 10.97 4.78
C ASN A 339 12.76 10.89 6.31
N LYS A 340 11.68 11.16 7.05
CA LYS A 340 11.59 10.97 8.50
C LYS A 340 10.90 9.64 8.82
N PRO A 341 11.07 9.10 10.05
CA PRO A 341 10.29 7.96 10.51
C PRO A 341 8.78 8.18 10.30
N PRO A 342 7.98 7.15 9.96
CA PRO A 342 6.56 7.31 9.63
C PRO A 342 5.74 8.09 10.67
N ALA A 343 5.92 7.82 11.96
CA ALA A 343 5.21 8.53 13.01
C ALA A 343 5.54 10.05 13.04
N GLU A 344 6.76 10.44 12.69
CA GLU A 344 7.15 11.85 12.63
C GLU A 344 6.64 12.53 11.37
N LEU A 345 6.71 11.87 10.21
CA LEU A 345 6.20 12.43 8.97
C LEU A 345 4.67 12.56 8.98
N THR A 346 3.96 11.62 9.63
CA THR A 346 2.52 11.75 9.89
C THR A 346 2.23 12.98 10.75
N LYS A 347 3.02 13.25 11.80
CA LYS A 347 2.85 14.47 12.61
C LYS A 347 3.06 15.74 11.78
N ASP A 348 4.07 15.75 10.90
CA ASP A 348 4.33 16.88 10.00
C ASP A 348 3.17 17.10 9.02
N LEU A 349 2.63 16.03 8.43
CA LEU A 349 1.44 16.08 7.57
C LEU A 349 0.22 16.66 8.30
N ILE A 350 -0.06 16.15 9.51
CA ILE A 350 -1.18 16.61 10.33
C ILE A 350 -0.98 18.05 10.81
N LYS A 351 0.26 18.49 11.06
CA LYS A 351 0.57 19.89 11.38
C LYS A 351 0.35 20.82 10.18
N LEU A 352 0.71 20.37 8.98
CA LEU A 352 0.57 21.11 7.73
C LEU A 352 -0.88 21.25 7.28
N SER A 353 -1.71 20.24 7.56
CA SER A 353 -3.11 20.15 7.15
C SER A 353 -3.96 21.38 7.53
N THR A 354 -5.04 21.60 6.78
CA THR A 354 -6.03 22.62 7.09
C THR A 354 -7.02 22.07 8.13
N LYS A 355 -7.25 22.81 9.22
CA LYS A 355 -8.15 22.39 10.30
C LYS A 355 -9.53 23.02 10.17
N GLY A 356 -10.57 22.27 10.58
CA GLY A 356 -11.92 22.83 10.77
C GLY A 356 -12.71 23.12 9.50
N VAL A 357 -12.22 22.73 8.33
CA VAL A 357 -12.88 23.02 7.03
C VAL A 357 -13.81 21.92 6.55
N VAL A 358 -13.67 20.69 7.07
CA VAL A 358 -14.54 19.58 6.68
C VAL A 358 -15.93 19.77 7.28
N LYS A 359 -16.96 19.77 6.44
CA LYS A 359 -18.36 19.91 6.84
C LYS A 359 -19.04 18.53 6.94
N GLY A 360 -20.19 18.48 7.61
CA GLY A 360 -20.98 17.24 7.74
C GLY A 360 -20.51 16.27 8.83
N LEU A 361 -19.59 16.68 9.71
CA LEU A 361 -19.04 15.81 10.77
C LEU A 361 -19.85 15.78 12.08
N LYS A 362 -20.91 16.60 12.21
CA LYS A 362 -21.64 16.79 13.48
C LYS A 362 -22.12 15.48 14.14
N HIS A 363 -22.53 14.50 13.33
CA HIS A 363 -23.03 13.21 13.81
C HIS A 363 -21.99 12.09 13.74
N LYS A 364 -20.77 12.38 13.26
CA LYS A 364 -19.69 11.42 13.06
C LYS A 364 -18.67 11.55 14.18
N LYS A 365 -19.07 11.17 15.40
CA LYS A 365 -18.31 11.37 16.66
C LYS A 365 -16.89 10.81 16.57
N GLY A 366 -15.93 11.52 17.16
CA GLY A 366 -14.52 11.10 17.22
C GLY A 366 -13.74 11.28 15.92
N THR A 367 -14.39 11.73 14.84
CA THR A 367 -13.73 11.99 13.55
C THR A 367 -12.94 13.30 13.60
N PRO A 368 -11.64 13.31 13.28
CA PRO A 368 -10.88 14.55 13.25
C PRO A 368 -11.31 15.44 12.09
N ASN A 369 -11.36 16.76 12.32
CA ASN A 369 -11.58 17.75 11.27
C ASN A 369 -10.24 18.25 10.72
N THR A 370 -9.57 17.35 10.01
CA THR A 370 -8.23 17.54 9.43
C THR A 370 -8.32 17.31 7.93
N PHE A 371 -7.93 18.31 7.12
CA PHE A 371 -8.02 18.27 5.66
C PHE A 371 -6.62 18.40 5.03
N LEU A 372 -6.33 17.55 4.06
CA LEU A 372 -5.03 17.46 3.37
C LEU A 372 -4.54 18.81 2.86
N ARG A 373 -3.25 19.08 3.11
CA ARG A 373 -2.55 20.21 2.54
C ARG A 373 -1.15 19.78 2.09
N THR A 374 -0.76 20.18 0.89
CA THR A 374 0.57 19.93 0.31
C THR A 374 1.58 20.96 0.83
N PRO A 375 2.88 20.61 0.88
CA PRO A 375 3.89 21.57 1.26
C PRO A 375 3.99 22.66 0.19
N ALA A 376 4.05 23.93 0.60
CA ALA A 376 4.47 25.01 -0.29
C ALA A 376 5.89 24.73 -0.83
N PRO A 377 6.31 25.35 -1.95
CA PRO A 377 7.65 25.24 -2.52
C PRO A 377 8.80 25.38 -1.52
#